data_AF-A0A955E752-F1
#
_entry.id   AF-A0A955E752-F1
#
_cell.length_a   1.000
_cell.length_b   1.000
_cell.length_c   1.000
_cell.angle_alpha   90.00
_cell.angle_beta   90.00
_cell.angle_gamma   90.00
#
_symmetry.space_group_name_H-M   'P 1'
#
loop_
_entity.id
_entity.type
_entity.pdbx_description
1 polymer ?
#
loop_
_entity_poly.entity_id
_entity_poly.type
_entity_poly.pdbx_seq_one_letter_code
_entity_poly.pdbx_strand_id
1 'polypeptide(L)'
;MPQTKTHAEVLSGFTYVPVDPFPVFVTSASGDKVSLSSSMKAGEILSLLPDNAVRMSVEQIDQSGNVAYGPFGAGAQGGQYRVTIDYINADTTSMRLWIKRFSAPEHPGLPWSPGLQTVPASYVRVASAPPDTSGFDGGQESFDYMIDGDYAVVDPFVFSAFGAGNSSDTGLIVTSVRPDDSEISEYAEYNIPVYIGVGLRITANIEVTSGNVDISGLGLLGAHAEANKVSGSLVVQTLGVNGRAIAAALPIQSELNRTTTQNAIVAVGSIKALLYDENTIVSPRVVGLYLPFAADRALLNAIISEISKEPPLWRPSRQFAKEAIAAVSSIDR
;
A
#
# COMPACT_ATOMS: atom_id res chain seq x y z
N MET A 1 -3.07 -34.75 3.91
CA MET A 1 -2.25 -33.58 4.34
C MET A 1 -3.20 -32.59 4.98
N PRO A 2 -2.90 -32.00 6.15
CA PRO A 2 -3.79 -31.02 6.76
C PRO A 2 -3.88 -29.80 5.85
N GLN A 3 -5.09 -29.39 5.48
CA GLN A 3 -5.30 -28.13 4.78
C GLN A 3 -4.89 -26.99 5.71
N THR A 4 -3.80 -26.30 5.37
CA THR A 4 -3.24 -25.18 6.13
C THR A 4 -4.05 -23.89 5.98
N LYS A 5 -5.19 -23.92 5.29
CA LYS A 5 -5.99 -22.74 5.01
C LYS A 5 -7.44 -22.97 5.41
N THR A 6 -7.96 -22.05 6.20
CA THR A 6 -9.36 -21.99 6.57
C THR A 6 -10.20 -21.60 5.36
N HIS A 7 -11.48 -21.98 5.35
CA HIS A 7 -12.42 -21.58 4.30
C HIS A 7 -12.53 -20.05 4.18
N ALA A 8 -12.33 -19.34 5.30
CA ALA A 8 -12.27 -17.89 5.35
C ALA A 8 -11.10 -17.36 4.50
N GLU A 9 -9.88 -17.88 4.66
CA GLU A 9 -8.70 -17.44 3.88
C GLU A 9 -8.79 -17.74 2.38
N VAL A 10 -9.56 -18.77 2.00
CA VAL A 10 -9.81 -19.13 0.59
C VAL A 10 -10.87 -18.22 -0.05
N LEU A 11 -11.83 -17.74 0.74
CA LEU A 11 -12.95 -16.92 0.28
C LEU A 11 -12.75 -15.42 0.55
N SER A 12 -11.81 -15.06 1.41
CA SER A 12 -11.55 -13.69 1.81
C SER A 12 -10.75 -13.00 0.70
N GLY A 13 -11.34 -11.99 0.05
CA GLY A 13 -10.58 -10.97 -0.70
C GLY A 13 -9.69 -10.11 0.21
N PHE A 14 -9.50 -10.51 1.46
CA PHE A 14 -8.84 -9.75 2.48
C PHE A 14 -7.33 -9.92 2.38
N THR A 15 -6.63 -8.88 1.95
CA THR A 15 -5.19 -8.97 1.68
C THR A 15 -4.44 -7.78 2.27
N TYR A 16 -3.31 -8.07 2.91
CA TYR A 16 -2.33 -7.06 3.26
C TYR A 16 -1.63 -6.57 1.98
N VAL A 17 -1.75 -5.28 1.72
CA VAL A 17 -1.03 -4.63 0.63
C VAL A 17 0.05 -3.73 1.24
N PRO A 18 1.33 -4.03 0.98
CA PRO A 18 2.42 -3.12 1.31
C PRO A 18 2.30 -1.86 0.46
N VAL A 19 2.48 -0.69 1.06
CA VAL A 19 2.54 0.58 0.31
C VAL A 19 3.86 1.27 0.53
N ASP A 20 4.24 2.15 -0.39
CA ASP A 20 5.43 2.98 -0.20
C ASP A 20 5.21 3.95 0.96
N PRO A 21 6.19 4.14 1.86
CA PRO A 21 5.93 4.86 3.11
C PRO A 21 5.68 6.35 2.92
N PHE A 22 4.43 6.78 3.11
CA PHE A 22 4.06 8.20 3.12
C PHE A 22 3.78 8.73 4.55
N PRO A 23 3.88 10.06 4.75
CA PRO A 23 3.75 10.68 6.08
C PRO A 23 2.38 10.43 6.72
N VAL A 24 2.33 10.48 8.04
CA VAL A 24 1.11 10.46 8.84
C VAL A 24 1.01 11.72 9.69
N PHE A 25 -0.21 12.18 9.97
CA PHE A 25 -0.47 13.30 10.87
C PHE A 25 -1.16 12.81 12.15
N VAL A 26 -0.79 13.41 13.27
CA VAL A 26 -1.49 13.26 14.55
C VAL A 26 -2.32 14.51 14.85
N THR A 27 -3.34 14.36 15.69
CA THR A 27 -4.10 15.51 16.19
C THR A 27 -3.50 16.02 17.49
N SER A 28 -3.23 17.33 17.61
CA SER A 28 -2.89 17.99 18.88
C SER A 28 -4.14 18.13 19.80
N ALA A 29 -3.99 18.64 21.03
CA ALA A 29 -5.16 18.97 21.88
C ALA A 29 -6.04 20.03 21.24
N SER A 30 -5.42 20.99 20.56
CA SER A 30 -6.12 22.10 19.92
C SER A 30 -6.93 21.65 18.71
N GLY A 31 -6.75 20.39 18.26
CA GLY A 31 -7.43 19.85 17.08
C GLY A 31 -6.61 19.99 15.80
N ASP A 32 -5.41 20.55 15.87
CA ASP A 32 -4.55 20.79 14.71
C ASP A 32 -3.88 19.50 14.23
N LYS A 33 -3.67 19.39 12.92
CA LYS A 33 -2.86 18.32 12.32
C LYS A 33 -1.38 18.66 12.52
N VAL A 34 -0.67 17.83 13.27
CA VAL A 34 0.74 18.01 13.58
C VAL A 34 1.49 16.76 13.12
N SER A 35 2.66 16.93 12.50
CA SER A 35 3.58 15.81 12.31
C SER A 35 4.22 15.47 13.65
N LEU A 36 4.30 14.18 14.00
CA LEU A 36 5.03 13.77 15.21
C LEU A 36 6.45 14.30 15.13
N SER A 37 6.71 15.32 15.95
CA SER A 37 7.94 16.09 15.84
C SER A 37 9.15 15.23 16.21
N SER A 38 10.31 15.62 15.70
CA SER A 38 11.63 15.11 16.06
C SER A 38 12.01 15.29 17.55
N SER A 39 11.12 15.83 18.39
CA SER A 39 11.37 16.03 19.83
C SER A 39 11.01 14.82 20.71
N MET A 40 10.18 13.89 20.22
CA MET A 40 9.87 12.66 20.96
C MET A 40 11.00 11.66 20.85
N LYS A 41 11.31 10.98 21.95
CA LYS A 41 12.30 9.89 21.92
C LYS A 41 11.73 8.69 21.18
N ALA A 42 12.60 7.93 20.52
CA ALA A 42 12.22 6.70 19.81
C ALA A 42 11.36 5.76 20.66
N GLY A 43 11.75 5.53 21.92
CA GLY A 43 11.00 4.68 22.85
C GLY A 43 9.57 5.17 23.14
N GLU A 44 9.36 6.49 23.21
CA GLU A 44 8.03 7.07 23.41
C GLU A 44 7.16 6.84 22.19
N ILE A 45 7.69 7.03 20.98
CA ILE A 45 6.98 6.75 19.73
C ILE A 45 6.65 5.26 19.61
N LEU A 46 7.60 4.37 19.91
CA LEU A 46 7.40 2.93 19.88
C LEU A 46 6.35 2.46 20.88
N SER A 47 6.18 3.14 22.02
CA SER A 47 5.11 2.85 22.98
C SER A 47 3.69 3.13 22.44
N LEU A 48 3.58 3.93 21.37
CA LEU A 48 2.32 4.22 20.67
C LEU A 48 2.00 3.20 19.57
N LEU A 49 2.93 2.28 19.28
CA LEU A 49 2.82 1.28 18.22
C LEU A 49 2.73 -0.12 18.87
N PRO A 50 1.56 -0.48 19.44
CA PRO A 50 1.42 -1.66 20.31
C PRO A 50 1.59 -2.98 19.55
N ASP A 51 1.29 -3.00 18.26
CA ASP A 51 1.29 -4.23 17.47
C ASP A 51 2.69 -4.49 16.93
N ASN A 52 3.31 -5.60 17.38
CA ASN A 52 4.51 -6.13 16.76
C ASN A 52 4.13 -7.30 15.85
N ALA A 53 4.24 -7.12 14.55
CA ALA A 53 3.78 -8.11 13.58
C ALA A 53 4.80 -8.34 12.46
N VAL A 54 4.78 -9.56 11.94
CA VAL A 54 5.36 -9.90 10.64
C VAL A 54 4.21 -10.05 9.66
N ARG A 55 4.19 -9.23 8.62
CA ARG A 55 3.19 -9.30 7.55
C ARG A 55 3.86 -9.72 6.26
N MET A 56 3.19 -10.57 5.49
CA MET A 56 3.67 -11.01 4.20
C MET A 56 2.61 -10.72 3.14
N SER A 57 3.06 -10.28 1.98
CA SER A 57 2.26 -10.18 0.77
C SER A 57 2.99 -10.85 -0.38
N VAL A 58 2.24 -11.50 -1.24
CA VAL A 58 2.75 -12.11 -2.47
C VAL A 58 1.97 -11.52 -3.63
N GLU A 59 2.72 -10.83 -4.49
CA GLU A 59 2.26 -10.24 -5.73
C GLU A 59 2.72 -11.15 -6.87
N GLN A 60 1.78 -11.64 -7.68
CA GLN A 60 2.10 -12.24 -8.96
C GLN A 60 2.09 -11.16 -10.04
N ILE A 61 3.16 -11.09 -10.82
CA ILE A 61 3.32 -10.17 -11.95
C ILE A 61 3.18 -11.02 -13.21
N ASP A 62 2.17 -10.74 -14.03
CA ASP A 62 2.01 -11.41 -15.32
C ASP A 62 2.89 -10.78 -16.41
N GLN A 63 2.88 -11.37 -17.62
CA GLN A 63 3.67 -10.89 -18.77
C GLN A 63 3.22 -9.51 -19.27
N SER A 64 2.04 -9.05 -18.87
CA SER A 64 1.48 -7.74 -19.20
C SER A 64 1.74 -6.70 -18.10
N GLY A 65 2.44 -7.08 -17.02
CA GLY A 65 2.70 -6.23 -15.87
C GLY A 65 1.50 -6.01 -14.96
N ASN A 66 0.44 -6.81 -15.10
CA ASN A 66 -0.66 -6.81 -14.14
C ASN A 66 -0.22 -7.47 -12.85
N VAL A 67 -0.73 -6.94 -11.74
CA VAL A 67 -0.41 -7.44 -10.40
C VAL A 67 -1.66 -8.06 -9.81
N ALA A 68 -1.56 -9.35 -9.46
CA ALA A 68 -2.55 -10.02 -8.65
C ALA A 68 -1.99 -10.21 -7.24
N TYR A 69 -2.76 -9.78 -6.24
CA TYR A 69 -2.48 -10.05 -4.83
C TYR A 69 -3.28 -11.25 -4.40
N GLY A 70 -2.68 -12.15 -3.63
CA GLY A 70 -3.42 -13.30 -3.14
C GLY A 70 -2.60 -14.23 -2.27
N PRO A 71 -3.23 -15.27 -1.72
CA PRO A 71 -2.57 -16.25 -0.87
C PRO A 71 -1.74 -17.23 -1.72
N PHE A 72 -0.81 -16.72 -2.53
CA PHE A 72 0.10 -17.50 -3.34
C PHE A 72 1.20 -18.09 -2.45
N GLY A 73 1.01 -19.34 -2.04
CA GLY A 73 2.08 -20.12 -1.41
C GLY A 73 2.96 -20.85 -2.43
N ALA A 74 2.54 -20.90 -3.70
CA ALA A 74 3.21 -21.65 -4.75
C ALA A 74 3.40 -20.79 -5.99
N GLY A 75 4.65 -20.69 -6.46
CA GLY A 75 5.02 -20.11 -7.73
C GLY A 75 5.06 -21.17 -8.84
N ALA A 76 4.49 -20.84 -9.99
CA ALA A 76 4.53 -21.67 -11.18
C ALA A 76 5.72 -21.29 -12.08
N GLN A 77 6.28 -22.26 -12.79
CA GLN A 77 7.38 -22.04 -13.73
C GLN A 77 7.04 -20.94 -14.75
N GLY A 78 8.00 -20.04 -14.98
CA GLY A 78 7.88 -18.87 -15.84
C GLY A 78 7.11 -17.70 -15.20
N GLY A 79 6.60 -17.87 -13.98
CA GLY A 79 5.93 -16.82 -13.23
C GLY A 79 6.92 -15.83 -12.59
N GLN A 80 6.55 -14.57 -12.60
CA GLN A 80 7.23 -13.49 -11.90
C GLN A 80 6.45 -13.14 -10.63
N TYR A 81 7.15 -12.99 -9.52
CA TYR A 81 6.55 -12.73 -8.22
C TYR A 81 7.33 -11.66 -7.47
N ARG A 82 6.61 -10.84 -6.70
CA ARG A 82 7.19 -9.99 -5.66
C ARG A 82 6.69 -10.46 -4.31
N VAL A 83 7.61 -10.92 -3.49
CA VAL A 83 7.32 -11.30 -2.10
C VAL A 83 7.80 -10.19 -1.20
N THR A 84 6.86 -9.61 -0.45
CA THR A 84 7.13 -8.52 0.48
C THR A 84 6.89 -8.99 1.90
N ILE A 85 7.89 -8.86 2.77
CA ILE A 85 7.80 -9.21 4.19
C ILE A 85 8.12 -7.99 5.05
N ASP A 86 7.14 -7.56 5.83
CA ASP A 86 7.22 -6.41 6.71
C ASP A 86 7.34 -6.86 8.16
N TYR A 87 8.45 -6.48 8.79
CA TYR A 87 8.68 -6.60 10.23
C TYR A 87 8.42 -5.24 10.86
N ILE A 88 7.20 -5.03 11.36
CA ILE A 88 6.72 -3.71 11.76
C ILE A 88 6.23 -3.67 13.20
N ASN A 89 6.52 -2.56 13.86
CA ASN A 89 5.77 -2.07 15.01
C ASN A 89 4.73 -1.10 14.45
N ALA A 90 3.45 -1.37 14.66
CA ALA A 90 2.37 -0.61 14.06
C ALA A 90 1.21 -0.36 15.04
N ASP A 91 0.40 0.61 14.66
CA ASP A 91 -0.97 0.79 15.12
C ASP A 91 -1.86 0.78 13.86
N THR A 92 -3.16 0.55 14.04
CA THR A 92 -4.12 0.48 12.94
C THR A 92 -5.15 1.59 13.08
N THR A 93 -5.27 2.41 12.04
CA THR A 93 -6.38 3.38 11.93
C THR A 93 -7.29 3.00 10.78
N SER A 94 -8.53 3.47 10.82
CA SER A 94 -9.54 3.17 9.82
C SER A 94 -9.79 4.41 8.96
N MET A 95 -9.75 4.25 7.64
CA MET A 95 -10.10 5.29 6.68
C MET A 95 -11.35 4.88 5.91
N ARG A 96 -12.34 5.79 5.88
CA ARG A 96 -13.54 5.60 5.07
C ARG A 96 -13.28 6.09 3.66
N LEU A 97 -13.59 5.25 2.68
CA LEU A 97 -13.53 5.58 1.27
C LEU A 97 -14.86 5.28 0.60
N TRP A 98 -15.23 6.12 -0.35
CA TRP A 98 -16.37 5.93 -1.23
C TRP A 98 -15.86 5.58 -2.62
N ILE A 99 -16.33 4.45 -3.15
CA ILE A 99 -15.87 3.91 -4.43
C ILE A 99 -17.06 3.77 -5.38
N LYS A 100 -16.96 4.37 -6.56
CA LYS A 100 -17.94 4.28 -7.65
C LYS A 100 -17.26 3.84 -8.93
N ARG A 101 -17.92 2.96 -9.67
CA ARG A 101 -17.56 2.63 -11.06
C ARG A 101 -18.53 3.35 -11.98
N PHE A 102 -18.01 3.94 -13.05
CA PHE A 102 -18.85 4.51 -14.09
C PHE A 102 -18.43 3.95 -15.45
N SER A 103 -19.39 3.82 -16.35
CA SER A 103 -19.10 3.65 -17.78
C SER A 103 -18.98 5.05 -18.36
N ALA A 104 -17.83 5.37 -18.96
CA ALA A 104 -17.73 6.57 -19.77
C ALA A 104 -18.74 6.44 -20.91
N PRO A 105 -19.50 7.50 -21.22
CA PRO A 105 -20.37 7.48 -22.38
C PRO A 105 -19.51 7.28 -23.63
N GLU A 106 -19.93 6.40 -24.54
CA GLU A 106 -19.38 6.38 -25.90
C GLU A 106 -19.46 7.81 -26.45
N HIS A 107 -18.31 8.41 -26.79
CA HIS A 107 -18.28 9.77 -27.34
C HIS A 107 -19.15 9.83 -28.61
N PRO A 108 -20.29 10.55 -28.61
CA PRO A 108 -21.05 10.76 -29.83
C PRO A 108 -20.37 11.89 -30.62
N GLY A 109 -19.51 11.52 -31.56
CA GLY A 109 -19.18 12.38 -32.71
C GLY A 109 -18.35 13.64 -32.44
N LEU A 110 -17.21 13.54 -31.77
CA LEU A 110 -16.17 14.57 -31.95
C LEU A 110 -15.57 14.42 -33.37
N PRO A 111 -15.59 15.47 -34.21
CA PRO A 111 -14.98 15.42 -35.53
C PRO A 111 -13.48 15.15 -35.36
N TRP A 112 -13.03 14.05 -35.97
CA TRP A 112 -11.64 13.61 -36.02
C TRP A 112 -10.70 14.79 -36.25
N SER A 113 -9.95 15.15 -35.21
CA SER A 113 -8.78 16.02 -35.31
C SER A 113 -7.56 15.12 -35.36
N PRO A 114 -6.80 15.08 -36.47
CA PRO A 114 -5.58 14.28 -36.54
C PRO A 114 -4.53 14.92 -35.62
N GLY A 115 -4.40 14.43 -34.38
CA GLY A 115 -3.32 14.86 -33.50
C GLY A 115 -3.47 14.64 -31.99
N LEU A 116 -4.61 14.20 -31.46
CA LEU A 116 -4.78 13.98 -30.01
C LEU A 116 -5.32 12.56 -29.69
N GLN A 117 -4.71 11.98 -28.66
CA GLN A 117 -4.61 10.56 -28.32
C GLN A 117 -5.93 9.83 -28.09
N THR A 118 -5.92 8.55 -28.45
CA THR A 118 -6.81 7.51 -27.95
C THR A 118 -6.82 7.52 -26.42
N VAL A 119 -7.97 7.78 -25.80
CA VAL A 119 -8.17 7.61 -24.36
C VAL A 119 -8.18 6.09 -24.06
N PRO A 120 -7.43 5.60 -23.07
CA PRO A 120 -7.33 4.16 -22.79
C PRO A 120 -8.57 3.59 -22.06
N ALA A 121 -8.76 2.27 -22.18
CA ALA A 121 -9.91 1.45 -21.77
C ALA A 121 -10.32 1.50 -20.27
N SER A 122 -9.59 2.24 -19.44
CA SER A 122 -9.94 2.53 -18.05
C SER A 122 -9.15 3.75 -17.59
N TYR A 123 -9.83 4.78 -17.10
CA TYR A 123 -9.18 5.93 -16.48
C TYR A 123 -9.73 6.18 -15.07
N VAL A 124 -8.86 6.59 -14.16
CA VAL A 124 -9.23 6.85 -12.76
C VAL A 124 -9.44 8.35 -12.60
N ARG A 125 -10.64 8.78 -12.24
CA ARG A 125 -10.87 10.15 -11.76
C ARG A 125 -10.71 10.17 -10.26
N VAL A 126 -9.70 10.87 -9.78
CA VAL A 126 -9.61 11.18 -8.35
C VAL A 126 -10.34 12.50 -8.14
N ALA A 127 -11.52 12.44 -7.53
CA ALA A 127 -12.34 13.62 -7.28
C ALA A 127 -11.70 14.45 -6.18
N SER A 128 -11.07 15.57 -6.52
CA SER A 128 -10.78 16.62 -5.56
C SER A 128 -12.02 17.47 -5.39
N ALA A 129 -12.60 17.53 -4.18
CA ALA A 129 -13.53 18.60 -3.86
C ALA A 129 -12.80 19.95 -4.08
N PRO A 130 -13.36 20.90 -4.85
CA PRO A 130 -12.72 22.20 -4.99
C PRO A 130 -12.65 22.89 -3.62
N PRO A 131 -11.55 23.59 -3.29
CA PRO A 131 -11.55 24.47 -2.14
C PRO A 131 -12.65 25.51 -2.31
N ASP A 132 -13.38 25.81 -1.24
CA ASP A 132 -14.47 26.78 -1.17
C ASP A 132 -14.22 28.02 -2.06
N THR A 133 -14.84 28.03 -3.25
CA THR A 133 -14.84 29.16 -4.17
C THR A 133 -16.16 29.91 -4.02
N SER A 134 -16.38 30.51 -2.86
CA SER A 134 -17.32 31.63 -2.75
C SER A 134 -16.78 32.81 -3.57
N GLY A 135 -16.96 32.81 -4.90
CA GLY A 135 -16.75 34.00 -5.73
C GLY A 135 -16.21 33.85 -7.16
N PHE A 136 -16.01 32.65 -7.72
CA PHE A 136 -15.58 32.51 -9.13
C PHE A 136 -16.63 31.77 -9.96
N ASP A 137 -17.36 32.53 -10.79
CA ASP A 137 -18.20 32.02 -11.87
C ASP A 137 -17.34 31.90 -13.13
N GLY A 138 -16.95 30.68 -13.48
CA GLY A 138 -16.24 30.39 -14.73
C GLY A 138 -15.23 29.26 -14.64
N GLY A 139 -15.60 28.09 -15.18
CA GLY A 139 -14.67 27.04 -15.61
C GLY A 139 -14.26 26.02 -14.54
N GLN A 140 -14.98 24.89 -14.49
CA GLN A 140 -14.46 23.68 -13.85
C GLN A 140 -13.31 23.13 -14.70
N GLU A 141 -12.06 23.46 -14.37
CA GLU A 141 -10.91 22.72 -14.89
C GLU A 141 -10.62 21.54 -13.97
N SER A 142 -11.24 20.40 -14.28
CA SER A 142 -10.80 19.11 -13.76
C SER A 142 -9.49 18.73 -14.45
N PHE A 143 -8.38 18.69 -13.72
CA PHE A 143 -7.11 18.18 -14.24
C PHE A 143 -7.18 16.65 -14.36
N ASP A 144 -7.34 16.15 -15.57
CA ASP A 144 -7.17 14.73 -15.88
C ASP A 144 -5.68 14.39 -15.72
N TYR A 145 -5.33 13.65 -14.67
CA TYR A 145 -4.01 13.02 -14.60
C TYR A 145 -4.03 11.79 -15.51
N MET A 146 -3.47 11.93 -16.71
CA MET A 146 -3.05 10.77 -17.50
C MET A 146 -1.87 10.12 -16.78
N ILE A 147 -2.10 8.96 -16.19
CA ILE A 147 -1.02 8.07 -15.76
C ILE A 147 -0.49 7.42 -17.04
N ASP A 148 0.75 7.77 -17.39
CA ASP A 148 1.43 7.36 -18.61
C ASP A 148 1.66 5.84 -18.66
N GLY A 149 1.28 5.23 -19.79
CA GLY A 149 1.76 3.94 -20.31
C GLY A 149 1.37 2.63 -19.57
N ASP A 150 0.33 1.94 -20.04
CA ASP A 150 0.45 0.66 -20.75
C ASP A 150 -0.88 -0.11 -20.83
N TYR A 151 -1.13 -0.69 -22.01
CA TYR A 151 -2.37 -1.32 -22.43
C TYR A 151 -2.57 -2.70 -21.80
N ALA A 152 -3.75 -2.97 -21.25
CA ALA A 152 -4.21 -4.34 -20.99
C ALA A 152 -5.65 -4.54 -21.46
N VAL A 153 -5.79 -5.48 -22.41
CA VAL A 153 -7.06 -6.11 -22.79
C VAL A 153 -7.43 -7.11 -21.69
N VAL A 154 -8.65 -7.00 -21.18
CA VAL A 154 -9.19 -7.86 -20.12
C VAL A 154 -9.79 -9.14 -20.73
N ASP A 155 -9.38 -10.31 -20.24
CA ASP A 155 -10.11 -11.58 -20.37
C ASP A 155 -10.41 -12.10 -18.93
N PRO A 156 -11.50 -12.83 -18.66
CA PRO A 156 -12.49 -12.33 -17.73
C PRO A 156 -12.71 -13.40 -16.65
N PHE A 157 -11.81 -13.50 -15.68
CA PHE A 157 -12.07 -14.35 -14.52
C PHE A 157 -11.54 -13.68 -13.26
N VAL A 158 -12.43 -13.54 -12.27
CA VAL A 158 -12.27 -13.03 -10.90
C VAL A 158 -12.79 -11.59 -10.66
N PHE A 159 -14.13 -11.43 -10.66
CA PHE A 159 -14.96 -10.97 -9.52
C PHE A 159 -16.45 -10.98 -9.92
N SER A 160 -17.16 -12.06 -9.60
CA SER A 160 -18.60 -12.23 -9.87
C SER A 160 -19.47 -11.65 -8.74
N ALA A 161 -19.22 -10.39 -8.33
CA ALA A 161 -20.10 -9.66 -7.42
C ALA A 161 -20.85 -8.50 -8.10
N PHE A 162 -20.42 -8.07 -9.30
CA PHE A 162 -21.10 -7.06 -10.10
C PHE A 162 -20.94 -7.45 -11.57
N GLY A 163 -22.06 -7.53 -12.30
CA GLY A 163 -22.20 -8.22 -13.58
C GLY A 163 -21.12 -7.92 -14.63
N ALA A 164 -20.62 -8.99 -15.26
CA ALA A 164 -19.71 -8.92 -16.39
C ALA A 164 -20.45 -8.38 -17.63
N GLY A 165 -20.01 -7.23 -18.13
CA GLY A 165 -20.43 -6.63 -19.39
C GLY A 165 -19.21 -6.12 -20.15
N ASN A 166 -19.11 -6.51 -21.42
CA ASN A 166 -17.98 -6.29 -22.32
C ASN A 166 -17.59 -4.82 -22.50
N SER A 167 -16.28 -4.59 -22.65
CA SER A 167 -15.58 -3.46 -23.31
C SER A 167 -16.37 -2.17 -23.58
N SER A 168 -16.69 -1.44 -22.52
CA SER A 168 -17.00 0.00 -22.58
C SER A 168 -16.07 0.68 -21.57
N ASP A 169 -15.47 1.82 -21.93
CA ASP A 169 -14.51 2.58 -21.11
C ASP A 169 -15.01 2.72 -19.67
N THR A 170 -14.60 1.83 -18.76
CA THR A 170 -15.07 1.91 -17.37
C THR A 170 -14.04 2.65 -16.54
N GLY A 171 -14.45 3.75 -15.92
CA GLY A 171 -13.65 4.50 -14.99
C GLY A 171 -13.99 4.19 -13.53
N LEU A 172 -13.06 4.51 -12.64
CA LEU A 172 -13.21 4.38 -11.20
C LEU A 172 -13.05 5.75 -10.54
N ILE A 173 -13.91 6.02 -9.55
CA ILE A 173 -13.80 7.17 -8.65
C ILE A 173 -13.61 6.61 -7.24
N VAL A 174 -12.53 7.05 -6.60
CA VAL A 174 -12.25 6.79 -5.19
C VAL A 174 -12.11 8.14 -4.51
N THR A 175 -12.82 8.33 -3.40
CA THR A 175 -12.71 9.55 -2.59
C THR A 175 -12.78 9.26 -1.10
N SER A 176 -12.07 10.05 -0.29
CA SER A 176 -12.16 10.11 1.17
C SER A 176 -13.19 11.11 1.68
N VAL A 177 -13.83 11.86 0.78
CA VAL A 177 -14.89 12.81 1.09
C VAL A 177 -16.23 12.13 0.86
N ARG A 178 -17.16 12.30 1.80
CA ARG A 178 -18.52 11.76 1.65
C ARG A 178 -19.19 12.43 0.44
N PRO A 179 -19.68 11.66 -0.56
CA PRO A 179 -20.44 12.20 -1.67
C PRO A 179 -21.73 12.88 -1.21
N ASP A 180 -22.22 13.81 -2.01
CA ASP A 180 -23.50 14.48 -1.77
C ASP A 180 -24.66 13.46 -1.73
N ASP A 181 -25.70 13.77 -0.96
CA ASP A 181 -26.84 12.87 -0.76
C ASP A 181 -27.56 12.51 -2.07
N SER A 182 -27.43 13.34 -3.13
CA SER A 182 -27.96 13.05 -4.47
C SER A 182 -27.18 11.99 -5.24
N GLU A 183 -25.91 11.77 -4.92
CA GLU A 183 -25.02 10.84 -5.63
C GLU A 183 -24.61 9.63 -4.76
N ILE A 184 -24.84 9.69 -3.45
CA ILE A 184 -24.36 8.68 -2.50
C ILE A 184 -24.83 7.26 -2.81
N SER A 185 -25.99 7.09 -3.47
CA SER A 185 -26.51 5.78 -3.89
C SER A 185 -25.66 5.11 -4.98
N GLU A 186 -24.78 5.84 -5.64
CA GLU A 186 -23.89 5.34 -6.69
C GLU A 186 -22.52 4.93 -6.15
N TYR A 187 -22.25 5.19 -4.87
CA TYR A 187 -21.00 4.84 -4.20
C TYR A 187 -21.20 3.69 -3.22
N ALA A 188 -20.21 2.80 -3.17
CA ALA A 188 -20.05 1.86 -2.08
C ALA A 188 -19.11 2.45 -1.02
N GLU A 189 -19.54 2.47 0.24
CA GLU A 189 -18.70 2.87 1.37
C GLU A 189 -17.88 1.68 1.87
N TYR A 190 -16.57 1.88 1.98
CA TYR A 190 -15.63 0.91 2.55
C TYR A 190 -14.86 1.52 3.70
N ASN A 191 -14.68 0.75 4.76
CA ASN A 191 -13.74 1.07 5.83
C ASN A 191 -12.45 0.28 5.61
N ILE A 192 -11.38 0.96 5.23
CA ILE A 192 -10.06 0.37 4.96
C ILE A 192 -9.17 0.57 6.18
N PRO A 193 -8.73 -0.51 6.85
CA PRO A 193 -7.68 -0.44 7.85
C PRO A 193 -6.35 -0.04 7.20
N VAL A 194 -5.73 1.01 7.74
CA VAL A 194 -4.42 1.54 7.34
C VAL A 194 -3.44 1.31 8.49
N TYR A 195 -2.34 0.63 8.18
CA TYR A 195 -1.26 0.36 9.12
C TYR A 195 -0.32 1.55 9.17
N ILE A 196 -0.16 2.13 10.36
CA ILE A 196 0.78 3.21 10.63
C ILE A 196 1.86 2.65 11.53
N GLY A 197 3.12 2.76 11.13
CA GLY A 197 4.18 2.16 11.91
C GLY A 197 5.57 2.46 11.41
N VAL A 198 6.50 1.72 11.99
CA VAL A 198 7.92 1.74 11.66
C VAL A 198 8.46 0.32 11.64
N GLY A 199 9.55 0.09 10.91
CA GLY A 199 10.18 -1.22 10.87
C GLY A 199 11.06 -1.43 9.66
N LEU A 200 11.04 -2.65 9.14
CA LEU A 200 11.78 -3.05 7.95
C LEU A 200 10.88 -3.78 6.96
N ARG A 201 11.15 -3.58 5.67
CA ARG A 201 10.59 -4.35 4.57
C ARG A 201 11.68 -5.12 3.87
N ILE A 202 11.45 -6.40 3.67
CA ILE A 202 12.23 -7.24 2.76
C ILE A 202 11.39 -7.46 1.51
N THR A 203 11.93 -7.08 0.35
CA THR A 203 11.30 -7.32 -0.94
C THR A 203 12.18 -8.26 -1.75
N ALA A 204 11.63 -9.42 -2.12
CA ALA A 204 12.24 -10.35 -3.06
C ALA A 204 11.50 -10.28 -4.39
N ASN A 205 12.19 -9.87 -5.46
CA ASN A 205 11.69 -9.99 -6.83
C ASN A 205 12.19 -11.33 -7.37
N ILE A 206 11.28 -12.18 -7.82
CA ILE A 206 11.52 -13.60 -8.06
C ILE A 206 11.00 -13.99 -9.44
N GLU A 207 11.84 -14.68 -10.21
CA GLU A 207 11.45 -15.44 -11.38
C GLU A 207 11.54 -16.93 -11.08
N VAL A 208 10.47 -17.68 -11.32
CA VAL A 208 10.50 -19.15 -11.15
C VAL A 208 11.02 -19.79 -12.43
N THR A 209 12.26 -20.27 -12.39
CA THR A 209 12.94 -20.83 -13.56
C THR A 209 12.56 -22.29 -13.82
N SER A 210 12.22 -23.05 -12.77
CA SER A 210 11.87 -24.47 -12.92
C SER A 210 10.93 -25.02 -11.86
N GLY A 211 9.95 -25.81 -12.32
CA GLY A 211 9.00 -26.53 -11.48
C GLY A 211 8.04 -25.65 -10.70
N ASN A 212 7.35 -26.26 -9.73
CA ASN A 212 6.54 -25.54 -8.75
C ASN A 212 7.39 -25.27 -7.51
N VAL A 213 7.41 -24.03 -7.07
CA VAL A 213 8.26 -23.55 -5.98
C VAL A 213 7.39 -23.02 -4.85
N ASP A 214 7.75 -23.34 -3.61
CA ASP A 214 7.12 -22.71 -2.45
C ASP A 214 7.75 -21.33 -2.22
N ILE A 215 6.93 -20.28 -2.35
CA ILE A 215 7.34 -18.89 -2.19
C ILE A 215 6.81 -18.27 -0.90
N SER A 216 6.27 -19.09 0.01
CA SER A 216 5.61 -18.66 1.24
C SER A 216 6.56 -18.18 2.35
N GLY A 217 7.87 -18.15 2.10
CA GLY A 217 8.81 -17.65 3.09
C GLY A 217 10.24 -17.50 2.59
N LEU A 218 10.94 -16.52 3.16
CA LEU A 218 12.33 -16.17 2.81
C LEU A 218 13.30 -17.36 2.91
N GLY A 219 13.21 -18.16 3.98
CA GLY A 219 14.10 -19.32 4.16
C GLY A 219 13.99 -20.35 3.02
N LEU A 220 12.77 -20.61 2.54
CA LEU A 220 12.52 -21.50 1.41
C LEU A 220 13.02 -20.90 0.11
N LEU A 221 12.78 -19.60 -0.11
CA LEU A 221 13.28 -18.88 -1.28
C LEU A 221 14.81 -18.97 -1.43
N GLY A 222 15.55 -18.84 -0.32
CA GLY A 222 17.00 -19.02 -0.33
C GLY A 222 17.44 -20.42 -0.78
N ALA A 223 16.75 -21.46 -0.30
CA ALA A 223 17.02 -22.85 -0.70
C ALA A 223 16.64 -23.12 -2.16
N HIS A 224 15.54 -22.53 -2.63
CA HIS A 224 15.11 -22.65 -4.02
C HIS A 224 16.05 -21.94 -4.98
N ALA A 225 16.62 -20.80 -4.58
CA ALA A 225 17.65 -20.09 -5.34
C ALA A 225 18.94 -20.90 -5.44
N GLU A 226 19.41 -21.50 -4.33
CA GLU A 226 20.57 -22.40 -4.32
C GLU A 226 20.38 -23.62 -5.23
N ALA A 227 19.13 -24.09 -5.35
CA ALA A 227 18.75 -25.18 -6.24
C ALA A 227 18.47 -24.75 -7.70
N ASN A 228 18.74 -23.50 -8.08
CA ASN A 228 18.44 -22.92 -9.40
C ASN A 228 16.96 -23.06 -9.83
N LYS A 229 16.03 -23.09 -8.87
CA LYS A 229 14.58 -23.13 -9.14
C LYS A 229 13.95 -21.74 -9.21
N VAL A 230 14.62 -20.77 -8.61
CA VAL A 230 14.26 -19.36 -8.68
C VAL A 230 15.51 -18.52 -8.90
N SER A 231 15.34 -17.38 -9.57
CA SER A 231 16.34 -16.33 -9.68
C SER A 231 15.72 -15.00 -9.30
N GLY A 232 16.55 -14.00 -9.02
CA GLY A 232 16.06 -12.65 -8.76
C GLY A 232 16.90 -11.85 -7.79
N SER A 233 16.28 -10.90 -7.10
CA SER A 233 16.96 -9.97 -6.20
C SER A 233 16.24 -9.83 -4.87
N LEU A 234 17.01 -9.48 -3.84
CA LEU A 234 16.50 -9.20 -2.51
C LEU A 234 16.95 -7.81 -2.07
N VAL A 235 16.00 -7.04 -1.57
CA VAL A 235 16.20 -5.69 -1.04
C VAL A 235 15.67 -5.63 0.38
N VAL A 236 16.43 -5.01 1.28
CA VAL A 236 15.95 -4.65 2.62
C VAL A 236 15.90 -3.14 2.71
N GLN A 237 14.77 -2.61 3.18
CA GLN A 237 14.56 -1.18 3.37
C GLN A 237 14.00 -0.89 4.75
N THR A 238 14.37 0.24 5.32
CA THR A 238 13.76 0.78 6.53
C THR A 238 12.44 1.48 6.23
N LEU A 239 11.46 1.31 7.11
CA LEU A 239 10.17 2.00 7.06
C LEU A 239 10.13 2.97 8.24
N GLY A 240 10.33 4.27 8.00
CA GLY A 240 10.23 5.27 9.07
C GLY A 240 11.30 5.17 10.16
N VAL A 241 12.43 4.52 9.88
CA VAL A 241 13.55 4.36 10.82
C VAL A 241 14.81 4.92 10.18
N ASN A 242 15.57 5.72 10.91
CA ASN A 242 16.86 6.23 10.46
C ASN A 242 17.86 6.31 11.63
N GLY A 243 19.14 6.34 11.32
CA GLY A 243 20.22 6.42 12.31
C GLY A 243 21.52 5.89 11.74
N ARG A 244 22.66 6.33 12.31
CA ARG A 244 23.98 5.90 11.83
C ARG A 244 24.17 4.39 11.96
N ALA A 245 23.78 3.83 13.10
CA ALA A 245 23.86 2.38 13.35
C ALA A 245 22.89 1.58 12.47
N ILE A 246 21.71 2.14 12.20
CA ILE A 246 20.71 1.54 11.30
C ILE A 246 21.26 1.45 9.88
N ALA A 247 21.80 2.55 9.36
CA ALA A 247 22.38 2.61 8.02
C ALA A 247 23.56 1.65 7.86
N ALA A 248 24.39 1.48 8.89
CA ALA A 248 25.51 0.53 8.89
C ALA A 248 25.07 -0.94 8.95
N ALA A 249 23.87 -1.22 9.49
CA ALA A 249 23.32 -2.56 9.60
C ALA A 249 22.47 -2.98 8.38
N LEU A 250 22.18 -2.06 7.45
CA LEU A 250 21.41 -2.37 6.26
C LEU A 250 22.25 -3.19 5.27
N PRO A 251 21.74 -4.35 4.81
CA PRO A 251 22.43 -5.15 3.81
C PRO A 251 22.35 -4.45 2.45
N ILE A 252 23.41 -4.59 1.67
CA ILE A 252 23.44 -4.11 0.29
C ILE A 252 22.48 -4.98 -0.55
N GLN A 253 21.75 -4.34 -1.47
CA GLN A 253 20.90 -5.05 -2.43
C GLN A 253 21.73 -6.11 -3.15
N SER A 254 21.22 -7.33 -3.17
CA SER A 254 21.99 -8.48 -3.64
C SER A 254 21.11 -9.47 -4.38
N GLU A 255 21.75 -10.28 -5.22
CA GLU A 255 21.13 -11.44 -5.87
C GLU A 255 20.46 -12.35 -4.83
N LEU A 256 19.29 -12.89 -5.16
CA LEU A 256 18.58 -13.81 -4.29
C LEU A 256 19.35 -15.13 -4.19
N ASN A 257 19.81 -15.47 -3.00
CA ASN A 257 20.43 -16.75 -2.68
C ASN A 257 20.31 -17.03 -1.17
N ARG A 258 20.75 -18.21 -0.73
CA ARG A 258 20.69 -18.60 0.68
C ARG A 258 21.41 -17.63 1.61
N THR A 259 22.60 -17.16 1.23
CA THR A 259 23.40 -16.24 2.05
C THR A 259 22.73 -14.88 2.17
N THR A 260 22.17 -14.34 1.08
CA THR A 260 21.52 -13.02 1.09
C THR A 260 20.22 -13.04 1.89
N THR A 261 19.46 -14.13 1.81
CA THR A 261 18.30 -14.38 2.68
C THR A 261 18.70 -14.44 4.16
N GLN A 262 19.77 -15.16 4.51
CA GLN A 262 20.26 -15.24 5.89
C GLN A 262 20.74 -13.88 6.41
N ASN A 263 21.49 -13.13 5.59
CA ASN A 263 21.95 -11.79 5.92
C ASN A 263 20.77 -10.84 6.16
N ALA A 264 19.71 -10.95 5.36
CA ALA A 264 18.50 -10.14 5.53
C ALA A 264 17.82 -10.42 6.88
N ILE A 265 17.69 -11.70 7.28
CA ILE A 265 17.12 -12.09 8.58
C ILE A 265 17.96 -11.56 9.73
N VAL A 266 19.29 -11.70 9.65
CA VAL A 266 20.22 -11.19 10.68
C VAL A 266 20.13 -9.66 10.78
N ALA A 267 20.10 -8.96 9.65
CA ALA A 267 19.97 -7.51 9.61
C ALA A 267 18.66 -7.03 10.24
N VAL A 268 17.54 -7.69 9.96
CA VAL A 268 16.25 -7.39 10.62
C VAL A 268 16.37 -7.51 12.13
N GLY A 269 16.98 -8.59 12.64
CA GLY A 269 17.21 -8.78 14.08
C GLY A 269 18.07 -7.67 14.69
N SER A 270 19.18 -7.32 14.03
CA SER A 270 20.09 -6.25 14.48
C SER A 270 19.39 -4.89 14.49
N ILE A 271 18.69 -4.53 13.42
CA ILE A 271 18.01 -3.23 13.31
C ILE A 271 16.86 -3.15 14.31
N LYS A 272 16.11 -4.24 14.52
CA LYS A 272 15.04 -4.27 15.53
C LYS A 272 15.56 -4.00 16.94
N ALA A 273 16.75 -4.50 17.29
CA ALA A 273 17.40 -4.18 18.55
C ALA A 273 17.80 -2.70 18.65
N LEU A 274 18.26 -2.11 17.53
CA LEU A 274 18.65 -0.70 17.45
C LEU A 274 17.47 0.29 17.46
N LEU A 275 16.22 -0.17 17.26
CA LEU A 275 15.03 0.72 17.29
C LEU A 275 14.87 1.47 18.61
N TYR A 276 15.35 0.89 19.71
CA TYR A 276 15.25 1.45 21.05
C TYR A 276 16.50 2.26 21.45
N ASP A 277 17.50 2.37 20.57
CA ASP A 277 18.68 3.20 20.82
C ASP A 277 18.30 4.69 20.82
N GLU A 278 18.91 5.45 21.73
CA GLU A 278 18.62 6.90 21.87
C GLU A 278 19.01 7.71 20.63
N ASN A 279 19.93 7.21 19.80
CA ASN A 279 20.38 7.87 18.57
C ASN A 279 19.56 7.44 17.33
N THR A 280 18.59 6.56 17.49
CA THR A 280 17.70 6.14 16.40
C THR A 280 16.56 7.14 16.26
N ILE A 281 16.36 7.62 15.04
CA ILE A 281 15.25 8.50 14.68
C ILE A 281 14.10 7.62 14.18
N VAL A 282 12.96 7.72 14.84
CA VAL A 282 11.75 6.97 14.51
C VAL A 282 10.68 7.96 14.05
N SER A 283 10.14 7.73 12.87
CA SER A 283 9.12 8.57 12.24
C SER A 283 8.05 7.64 11.65
N PRO A 284 6.91 7.46 12.35
CA PRO A 284 5.82 6.60 11.88
C PRO A 284 5.32 7.04 10.51
N ARG A 285 5.02 6.05 9.67
CA ARG A 285 4.52 6.25 8.30
C ARG A 285 3.39 5.29 8.05
N VAL A 286 2.58 5.57 7.03
CA VAL A 286 1.70 4.53 6.49
C VAL A 286 2.58 3.47 5.83
N VAL A 287 2.49 2.23 6.29
CA VAL A 287 3.34 1.12 5.82
C VAL A 287 2.57 0.10 4.98
N GLY A 288 1.26 0.02 5.17
CA GLY A 288 0.42 -0.88 4.40
C GLY A 288 -1.05 -0.63 4.66
N LEU A 289 -1.88 -1.35 3.93
CA LEU A 289 -3.33 -1.30 4.04
C LEU A 289 -3.90 -2.71 4.00
N TYR A 290 -5.09 -2.85 4.58
CA TYR A 290 -5.85 -4.09 4.55
C TYR A 290 -7.06 -3.89 3.65
N LEU A 291 -7.05 -4.48 2.46
CA LEU A 291 -8.22 -4.41 1.60
C LEU A 291 -9.24 -5.43 2.06
N PRO A 292 -10.52 -5.08 2.26
CA PRO A 292 -11.57 -6.04 2.58
C PRO A 292 -12.15 -6.75 1.34
N PHE A 293 -11.59 -6.52 0.17
CA PHE A 293 -12.01 -7.03 -1.13
C PHE A 293 -10.78 -7.19 -2.03
N ALA A 294 -10.87 -8.04 -3.06
CA ALA A 294 -9.79 -8.06 -4.04
C ALA A 294 -9.88 -6.79 -4.90
N ALA A 295 -8.73 -6.17 -5.12
CA ALA A 295 -8.60 -5.02 -5.99
C ALA A 295 -7.64 -5.36 -7.13
N ASP A 296 -7.97 -4.90 -8.33
CA ASP A 296 -7.00 -4.84 -9.42
C ASP A 296 -6.01 -3.68 -9.18
N ARG A 297 -4.99 -3.58 -10.04
CA ARG A 297 -3.96 -2.56 -9.95
C ARG A 297 -4.52 -1.13 -10.09
N ALA A 298 -5.55 -0.93 -10.92
CA ALA A 298 -6.11 0.39 -11.16
C ALA A 298 -6.86 0.90 -9.91
N LEU A 299 -7.72 0.06 -9.33
CA LEU A 299 -8.42 0.37 -8.09
C LEU A 299 -7.45 0.54 -6.92
N LEU A 300 -6.43 -0.31 -6.83
CA LEU A 300 -5.43 -0.21 -5.78
C LEU A 300 -4.65 1.11 -5.86
N ASN A 301 -4.19 1.48 -7.06
CA ASN A 301 -3.49 2.75 -7.28
C ASN A 301 -4.40 3.94 -6.96
N ALA A 302 -5.70 3.87 -7.30
CA ALA A 302 -6.68 4.90 -6.96
C ALA A 302 -6.83 5.05 -5.44
N ILE A 303 -6.95 3.93 -4.72
CA ILE A 303 -7.02 3.90 -3.24
C ILE A 303 -5.74 4.49 -2.64
N ILE A 304 -4.56 4.05 -3.06
CA ILE A 304 -3.28 4.55 -2.54
C ILE A 304 -3.13 6.04 -2.82
N SER A 305 -3.49 6.48 -4.03
CA SER A 305 -3.46 7.89 -4.42
C SER A 305 -4.36 8.74 -3.52
N GLU A 306 -5.58 8.28 -3.26
CA GLU A 306 -6.51 9.00 -2.40
C GLU A 306 -6.04 9.07 -0.94
N ILE A 307 -5.57 7.95 -0.38
CA ILE A 307 -5.01 7.92 0.98
C ILE A 307 -3.75 8.78 1.08
N SER A 308 -2.94 8.87 0.02
CA SER A 308 -1.74 9.72 0.02
C SER A 308 -2.08 11.21 -0.09
N LYS A 309 -3.18 11.58 -0.75
CA LYS A 309 -3.66 12.97 -0.83
C LYS A 309 -4.20 13.46 0.50
N GLU A 310 -4.98 12.61 1.16
CA GLU A 310 -5.49 12.87 2.51
C GLU A 310 -4.98 11.82 3.49
N PRO A 311 -3.73 11.95 3.98
CA PRO A 311 -3.17 10.98 4.90
C PRO A 311 -4.05 10.80 6.14
N PRO A 312 -4.20 9.56 6.62
CA PRO A 312 -5.12 9.26 7.68
C PRO A 312 -4.72 9.98 8.97
N LEU A 313 -5.72 10.44 9.70
CA LEU A 313 -5.53 11.04 11.01
C LEU A 313 -5.25 9.93 12.02
N TRP A 314 -4.03 9.90 12.55
CA TRP A 314 -3.65 8.93 13.56
C TRP A 314 -3.94 9.44 14.97
N ARG A 315 -4.68 8.63 15.74
CA ARG A 315 -5.05 8.92 17.12
C ARG A 315 -4.62 7.74 18.02
N PRO A 316 -3.36 7.72 18.49
CA PRO A 316 -2.91 6.67 19.39
C PRO A 316 -3.76 6.66 20.67
N SER A 317 -3.96 5.47 21.24
CA SER A 317 -4.92 5.27 22.35
C SER A 317 -4.58 6.09 23.62
N ARG A 318 -5.64 6.39 24.39
CA ARG A 318 -5.85 7.53 25.33
C ARG A 318 -4.77 7.90 26.36
N GLN A 319 -3.74 7.10 26.62
CA GLN A 319 -2.83 7.34 27.73
C GLN A 319 -1.72 8.37 27.40
N PHE A 320 -1.32 8.48 26.13
CA PHE A 320 -0.24 9.36 25.68
C PHE A 320 -0.67 10.54 24.84
N ALA A 321 -1.95 10.58 24.42
CA ALA A 321 -2.54 11.77 23.84
C ALA A 321 -2.24 12.97 24.76
N LYS A 322 -2.39 12.86 26.09
CA LYS A 322 -2.10 13.95 27.03
C LYS A 322 -0.64 14.46 27.01
N GLU A 323 0.35 13.60 26.76
CA GLU A 323 1.77 13.97 26.82
C GLU A 323 2.31 14.46 25.48
N ALA A 324 1.97 13.78 24.37
CA ALA A 324 2.29 14.26 23.01
C ALA A 324 1.65 15.63 22.73
N ILE A 325 0.45 15.85 23.26
CA ILE A 325 -0.26 17.13 23.24
C ILE A 325 0.42 18.21 24.11
N ALA A 326 0.96 17.84 25.27
CA ALA A 326 1.64 18.77 26.16
C ALA A 326 3.00 19.21 25.59
N ALA A 327 3.72 18.31 24.92
CA ALA A 327 4.99 18.61 24.26
C ALA A 327 4.80 19.63 23.11
N VAL A 328 3.78 19.46 22.27
CA VAL A 328 3.49 20.41 21.17
C VAL A 328 3.08 21.79 21.69
N SER A 329 2.29 21.87 22.78
CA SER A 329 1.87 23.16 23.35
C SER A 329 2.94 23.90 24.16
N SER A 330 4.08 23.26 24.44
CA SER A 330 5.22 23.87 25.13
C SER A 330 6.23 24.56 24.19
N ILE A 331 6.06 24.42 22.87
CA ILE A 331 6.95 25.01 21.85
C ILE A 331 6.51 26.45 21.49
N ASP A 332 5.26 26.84 21.80
CA ASP A 332 4.70 28.18 21.56
C ASP A 332 4.82 29.14 22.78
N ARG A 333 5.79 28.92 23.68
CA ARG A 333 6.10 29.83 24.81
C ARG A 333 7.56 30.20 24.92
#